data_AF-A0A941FY25-F1
#
_entry.id   AF-A0A941FY25-F1
#
_cell.length_a   1.000
_cell.length_b   1.000
_cell.length_c   1.000
_cell.angle_alpha   90.00
_cell.angle_beta   90.00
_cell.angle_gamma   90.00
#
_symmetry.space_group_name_H-M   'P 1'
#
loop_
_entity.id
_entity.type
_entity.pdbx_description
1 polymer ?
#
loop_
_entity_poly.entity_id
_entity_poly.type
_entity_poly.pdbx_seq_one_letter_code
_entity_poly.pdbx_strand_id
1 'polypeptide(L)'
;MSAATLFSRPAAAPAARPQDDARDRLRVRLEEAALNATAVSAQVLYDGWLVRFAPSAAKRVRSINVLGLSTRPLDERLAYCSSLYARRGLPMLFRLTSIGPDFSLDDELAARGYALIEETRVMSAPLAPRPQAAPAGLTFAMADPVRFADEVGRMRGSLPQHVEEHRARVAGLAVDISPVLAHAGDGRCVAAGLAVRDGDLLGLFDIVTHPEERRKGHAGALVEYLLAAGAADGAATAYLQVEPDNAAARALYARYGFKDCYAYWYRLPAEQAAA
;
A
#
# COMPACT_ATOMS: atom_id res chain seq x y z
N MET A 1 7.15 22.21 -66.01
CA MET A 1 7.36 21.19 -64.97
C MET A 1 7.90 21.87 -63.72
N SER A 2 7.06 22.06 -62.71
CA SER A 2 7.48 22.20 -61.31
C SER A 2 6.24 21.99 -60.47
N ALA A 3 6.12 20.78 -59.92
CA ALA A 3 5.04 20.41 -59.01
C ALA A 3 5.41 20.90 -57.62
N ALA A 4 4.80 22.00 -57.20
CA ALA A 4 4.69 22.34 -55.79
C ALA A 4 3.58 21.49 -55.16
N THR A 5 3.70 21.31 -53.84
CA THR A 5 2.77 20.67 -52.90
C THR A 5 2.85 19.14 -52.82
N LEU A 6 3.27 18.65 -51.65
CA LEU A 6 2.53 17.69 -50.80
C LEU A 6 3.43 17.24 -49.65
N PHE A 7 3.24 17.82 -48.46
CA PHE A 7 3.32 17.09 -47.19
C PHE A 7 2.53 17.90 -46.14
N SER A 8 1.21 17.70 -46.12
CA SER A 8 0.38 18.16 -45.02
C SER A 8 0.50 17.13 -43.88
N ARG A 9 1.02 17.52 -42.72
CA ARG A 9 0.99 16.69 -41.51
C ARG A 9 -0.48 16.50 -41.08
N PRO A 10 -0.93 15.28 -40.73
CA PRO A 10 -2.23 15.14 -40.10
C PRO A 10 -2.17 15.84 -38.74
N ALA A 11 -3.13 16.72 -38.47
CA ALA A 11 -3.33 17.27 -37.14
C ALA A 11 -3.55 16.09 -36.18
N ALA A 12 -2.72 16.01 -35.14
CA ALA A 12 -2.92 15.05 -34.07
C ALA A 12 -4.30 15.33 -33.47
N ALA A 13 -5.17 14.32 -33.46
CA ALA A 13 -6.44 14.41 -32.74
C ALA A 13 -6.12 14.79 -31.28
N PRO A 14 -6.85 15.74 -30.67
CA PRO A 14 -6.68 16.01 -29.26
C PRO A 14 -6.87 14.68 -28.51
N ALA A 15 -5.88 14.30 -27.69
CA ALA A 15 -5.98 13.14 -26.83
C ALA A 15 -7.30 13.27 -26.07
N ALA A 16 -8.25 12.39 -26.38
CA ALA A 16 -9.55 12.40 -25.74
C ALA A 16 -9.30 12.33 -24.23
N ARG A 17 -9.82 13.29 -23.46
CA ARG A 17 -9.87 13.13 -22.01
C ARG A 17 -10.55 11.79 -21.76
N PRO A 18 -9.94 10.86 -21.00
CA PRO A 18 -10.59 9.62 -20.65
C PRO A 18 -11.98 9.95 -20.09
N GLN A 19 -13.02 9.24 -20.54
CA GLN A 19 -14.33 9.35 -19.93
C GLN A 19 -14.17 9.07 -18.43
N ASP A 20 -14.79 9.90 -17.60
CA ASP A 20 -14.79 9.83 -16.14
C ASP A 20 -15.34 8.46 -15.68
N ASP A 21 -14.49 7.42 -15.59
CA ASP A 21 -14.86 6.13 -15.04
C ASP A 21 -14.89 6.28 -13.51
N ALA A 22 -16.05 6.04 -12.89
CA ALA A 22 -16.17 6.01 -11.44
C ALA A 22 -15.17 5.02 -10.79
N ARG A 23 -14.75 3.98 -11.51
CA ARG A 23 -13.69 3.05 -11.07
C ARG A 23 -12.32 3.72 -11.00
N ASP A 24 -12.03 4.67 -11.88
CA ASP A 24 -10.78 5.43 -11.83
C ASP A 24 -10.78 6.37 -10.62
N ARG A 25 -11.92 6.99 -10.28
CA ARG A 25 -12.05 7.77 -9.04
C ARG A 25 -11.85 6.92 -7.78
N LEU A 26 -12.45 5.72 -7.74
CA LEU A 26 -12.24 4.80 -6.61
C LEU A 26 -10.76 4.39 -6.51
N ARG A 27 -10.11 4.00 -7.61
CA ARG A 27 -8.69 3.60 -7.61
C ARG A 27 -7.78 4.71 -7.12
N VAL A 28 -7.99 5.94 -7.57
CA VAL A 28 -7.25 7.13 -7.09
C VAL A 28 -7.49 7.32 -5.59
N ARG A 29 -8.74 7.26 -5.13
CA ARG A 29 -9.07 7.44 -3.72
C ARG A 29 -8.49 6.33 -2.83
N LEU A 30 -8.46 5.08 -3.30
CA LEU A 30 -7.79 3.96 -2.64
C LEU A 30 -6.27 4.17 -2.52
N GLU A 31 -5.64 4.74 -3.55
CA GLU A 31 -4.22 5.07 -3.54
C GLU A 31 -3.90 6.19 -2.54
N GLU A 32 -4.70 7.25 -2.50
CA GLU A 32 -4.60 8.30 -1.49
C GLU A 32 -4.73 7.72 -0.06
N ALA A 33 -5.75 6.91 0.18
CA ALA A 33 -5.95 6.26 1.47
C ALA A 33 -4.80 5.30 1.82
N ALA A 34 -4.26 4.56 0.85
CA ALA A 34 -3.08 3.71 1.04
C ALA A 34 -1.84 4.52 1.45
N LEU A 35 -1.65 5.71 0.86
CA LEU A 35 -0.56 6.61 1.21
C LEU A 35 -0.75 7.26 2.58
N ASN A 36 -1.99 7.57 2.98
CA ASN A 36 -2.36 8.10 4.30
C ASN A 36 -2.27 7.04 5.40
N ALA A 37 -2.54 5.78 5.08
CA ALA A 37 -2.35 4.62 5.95
C ALA A 37 -0.87 4.24 6.15
N THR A 38 0.04 5.19 5.92
CA THR A 38 1.48 5.04 6.02
C THR A 38 2.06 6.30 6.65
N ALA A 39 2.60 6.21 7.86
CA ALA A 39 3.33 7.30 8.49
C ALA A 39 4.82 7.25 8.15
N VAL A 40 5.40 8.41 7.87
CA VAL A 40 6.84 8.60 7.60
C VAL A 40 7.33 9.85 8.31
N SER A 41 8.53 9.79 8.89
CA SER A 41 9.11 10.94 9.61
C SER A 41 9.61 12.04 8.68
N ALA A 42 10.04 11.69 7.46
CA ALA A 42 10.53 12.63 6.47
C ALA A 42 10.01 12.28 5.07
N GLN A 43 9.49 13.29 4.38
CA GLN A 43 9.07 13.19 2.98
C GLN A 43 9.24 14.53 2.26
N VAL A 44 9.32 14.47 0.93
CA VAL A 44 9.39 15.64 0.04
C VAL A 44 8.41 15.44 -1.10
N LEU A 45 7.60 16.46 -1.40
CA LEU A 45 6.85 16.54 -2.65
C LEU A 45 7.71 17.30 -3.67
N TYR A 46 8.00 16.66 -4.79
CA TYR A 46 8.88 17.20 -5.83
C TYR A 46 8.29 16.90 -7.22
N ASP A 47 7.70 17.91 -7.85
CA ASP A 47 7.18 17.88 -9.23
C ASP A 47 6.36 16.61 -9.57
N GLY A 48 5.31 16.35 -8.78
CA GLY A 48 4.45 15.18 -8.94
C GLY A 48 4.98 13.90 -8.29
N TRP A 49 6.17 13.90 -7.69
CA TRP A 49 6.72 12.75 -6.95
C TRP A 49 6.71 12.98 -5.44
N LEU A 50 6.15 12.03 -4.70
CA LEU A 50 6.23 11.96 -3.24
C LEU A 50 7.41 11.05 -2.85
N VAL A 51 8.50 11.67 -2.42
CA VAL A 51 9.74 10.99 -2.01
C VAL A 51 9.69 10.75 -0.51
N ARG A 52 9.67 9.49 -0.08
CA ARG A 52 9.60 9.11 1.34
C ARG A 52 10.88 8.44 1.82
N PHE A 53 11.26 8.72 3.06
CA PHE A 53 12.46 8.17 3.69
C PHE A 53 12.10 7.49 5.00
N ALA A 54 12.46 6.22 5.12
CA ALA A 54 12.36 5.48 6.37
C ALA A 54 13.42 4.36 6.43
N PRO A 55 14.07 4.15 7.58
CA PRO A 55 14.93 2.99 7.82
C PRO A 55 14.07 1.75 8.13
N SER A 56 13.23 1.35 7.16
CA SER A 56 12.27 0.24 7.32
C SER A 56 12.42 -0.81 6.23
N ALA A 57 12.14 -2.06 6.58
CA ALA A 57 11.96 -3.13 5.60
C ALA A 57 10.75 -2.88 4.69
N ALA A 58 9.75 -2.12 5.13
CA ALA A 58 8.57 -1.81 4.34
C ALA A 58 8.91 -0.80 3.22
N LYS A 59 8.96 -1.29 1.98
CA LYS A 59 9.33 -0.48 0.80
C LYS A 59 8.41 0.74 0.58
N ARG A 60 7.12 0.65 0.94
CA ARG A 60 6.14 1.75 0.80
C ARG A 60 6.50 3.02 1.59
N VAL A 61 7.18 2.89 2.74
CA VAL A 61 7.59 4.05 3.56
C VAL A 61 8.92 4.66 3.11
N ARG A 62 9.62 4.03 2.17
CA ARG A 62 10.96 4.45 1.73
C ARG A 62 11.14 4.51 0.21
N SER A 63 10.05 4.74 -0.51
CA SER A 63 10.04 4.82 -1.98
C SER A 63 9.54 6.16 -2.49
N ILE A 64 9.91 6.46 -3.73
CA ILE A 64 9.37 7.53 -4.56
C ILE A 64 8.03 7.04 -5.11
N ASN A 65 6.95 7.74 -4.77
CA ASN A 65 5.61 7.47 -5.29
C ASN A 65 5.27 8.50 -6.35
N VAL A 66 4.80 8.05 -7.50
CA VAL A 66 4.49 8.90 -8.65
C VAL A 66 3.02 9.31 -8.58
N LEU A 67 2.76 10.53 -8.11
CA LEU A 67 1.41 11.07 -7.89
C LEU A 67 0.91 11.96 -9.03
N GLY A 68 1.82 12.53 -9.81
CA GLY A 68 1.54 13.52 -10.85
C GLY A 68 2.48 13.39 -12.03
N LEU A 69 2.05 13.95 -13.17
CA LEU A 69 2.96 14.23 -14.27
C LEU A 69 3.95 15.33 -13.86
N SER A 70 5.15 15.21 -14.38
CA SER A 70 6.24 16.17 -14.17
C SER A 70 6.38 17.10 -15.36
N THR A 71 6.81 18.32 -15.10
CA THR A 71 7.21 19.27 -16.16
C THR A 71 8.71 19.29 -16.41
N ARG A 72 9.50 18.62 -15.57
CA ARG A 72 10.96 18.54 -15.65
C ARG A 72 11.47 17.33 -16.43
N PRO A 73 12.66 17.43 -17.06
CA PRO A 73 13.35 16.30 -17.66
C PRO A 73 13.58 15.17 -16.65
N LEU A 74 13.44 13.91 -17.07
CA LEU A 74 13.61 12.75 -16.19
C LEU A 74 14.98 12.72 -15.52
N ASP A 75 16.06 12.97 -16.27
CA ASP A 75 17.43 12.86 -15.73
C ASP A 75 17.68 13.86 -14.58
N GLU A 76 17.10 15.06 -14.65
CA GLU A 76 17.18 16.04 -13.56
C GLU A 76 16.47 15.52 -12.30
N ARG A 77 15.28 14.94 -12.46
CA ARG A 77 14.51 14.39 -11.35
C ARG A 77 15.22 13.21 -10.70
N LEU A 78 15.78 12.31 -11.51
CA LEU A 78 16.57 11.17 -11.04
C LEU A 78 17.80 11.64 -10.26
N ALA A 79 18.54 12.62 -10.77
CA ALA A 79 19.71 13.17 -10.08
C ALA A 79 19.32 13.80 -8.73
N TYR A 80 18.23 14.57 -8.69
CA TYR A 80 17.74 15.18 -7.46
C TYR A 80 17.37 14.13 -6.41
N CYS A 81 16.53 13.15 -6.77
CA CYS A 81 16.12 12.08 -5.87
C CYS A 81 17.29 11.21 -5.42
N SER A 82 18.18 10.83 -6.33
CA SER A 82 19.40 10.06 -6.00
C SER A 82 20.23 10.77 -4.93
N SER A 83 20.40 12.09 -5.04
CA SER A 83 21.09 12.88 -4.03
C SER A 83 20.42 12.81 -2.64
N LEU A 84 19.08 12.81 -2.58
CA LEU A 84 18.31 12.76 -1.32
C LEU A 84 18.46 11.41 -0.61
N TYR A 85 18.45 10.33 -1.38
CA TYR A 85 18.65 8.95 -0.90
C TYR A 85 20.11 8.71 -0.47
N ALA A 86 21.08 9.14 -1.27
CA ALA A 86 22.51 9.02 -0.95
C ALA A 86 22.90 9.71 0.35
N ARG A 87 22.39 10.93 0.61
CA ARG A 87 22.63 11.65 1.89
C ARG A 87 22.10 10.93 3.13
N ARG A 88 21.21 9.95 2.95
CA ARG A 88 20.59 9.16 4.03
C ARG A 88 21.07 7.72 4.07
N GLY A 89 21.98 7.32 3.17
CA GLY A 89 22.44 5.93 3.06
C GLY A 89 21.31 4.95 2.71
N LEU A 90 20.26 5.40 2.02
CA LEU A 90 19.14 4.58 1.60
C LEU A 90 19.23 4.28 0.09
N PRO A 91 18.84 3.08 -0.37
CA PRO A 91 18.74 2.79 -1.80
C PRO A 91 17.59 3.59 -2.42
N MET A 92 17.79 4.07 -3.64
CA MET A 92 16.74 4.79 -4.36
C MET A 92 15.74 3.77 -4.91
N LEU A 93 14.47 3.93 -4.55
CA LEU A 93 13.43 2.97 -4.87
C LEU A 93 12.21 3.70 -5.40
N PHE A 94 11.77 3.33 -6.60
CA PHE A 94 10.51 3.78 -7.18
C PHE A 94 9.40 2.81 -6.85
N ARG A 95 8.21 3.33 -6.55
CA ARG A 95 6.94 2.61 -6.52
C ARG A 95 6.06 3.13 -7.65
N LEU A 96 5.74 2.26 -8.59
CA LEU A 96 4.95 2.55 -9.79
C LEU A 96 3.61 1.82 -9.70
N THR A 97 2.54 2.43 -10.15
CA THR A 97 1.19 1.87 -10.09
C THR A 97 0.63 1.65 -11.50
N SER A 98 -0.22 0.64 -11.68
CA SER A 98 -0.90 0.37 -12.94
C SER A 98 -1.99 1.39 -13.28
N ILE A 99 -2.19 2.41 -12.44
CA ILE A 99 -3.20 3.46 -12.61
C ILE A 99 -2.58 4.81 -12.98
N GLY A 100 -1.26 4.88 -13.11
CA GLY A 100 -0.55 6.08 -13.54
C GLY A 100 -0.65 7.19 -12.49
N PRO A 101 0.02 8.33 -12.76
CA PRO A 101 -0.33 9.10 -13.95
C PRO A 101 0.68 9.07 -15.10
N ASP A 102 1.92 8.62 -14.88
CA ASP A 102 2.97 8.55 -15.91
C ASP A 102 3.22 7.09 -16.32
N PHE A 103 2.56 6.65 -17.38
CA PHE A 103 2.68 5.27 -17.87
C PHE A 103 3.98 5.01 -18.65
N SER A 104 4.69 6.05 -19.10
CA SER A 104 5.98 5.91 -19.79
C SER A 104 7.15 5.65 -18.85
N LEU A 105 7.05 6.11 -17.60
CA LEU A 105 8.16 6.09 -16.65
C LEU A 105 8.69 4.68 -16.38
N ASP A 106 7.84 3.65 -16.42
CA ASP A 106 8.25 2.27 -16.17
C ASP A 106 9.29 1.79 -17.18
N ASP A 107 9.01 1.99 -18.46
CA ASP A 107 9.91 1.64 -19.57
C ASP A 107 11.16 2.53 -19.59
N GLU A 108 11.02 3.82 -19.25
CA GLU A 108 12.15 4.75 -19.17
C GLU A 108 13.14 4.40 -18.07
N LEU A 109 12.65 3.91 -16.92
CA LEU A 109 13.47 3.40 -15.83
C LEU A 109 14.10 2.06 -16.21
N ALA A 110 13.35 1.16 -16.84
CA ALA A 110 13.88 -0.12 -17.34
C ALA A 110 15.06 0.08 -18.31
N ALA A 111 14.90 0.99 -19.29
CA ALA A 111 15.93 1.33 -20.26
C ALA A 111 17.21 1.93 -19.62
N ARG A 112 17.07 2.49 -18.40
CA ARG A 112 18.17 3.04 -17.60
C ARG A 112 18.75 2.03 -16.60
N GLY A 113 18.38 0.76 -16.67
CA GLY A 113 18.93 -0.31 -15.83
C GLY A 113 18.26 -0.46 -14.47
N TYR A 114 17.04 0.05 -14.28
CA TYR A 114 16.30 -0.19 -13.04
C TYR A 114 15.57 -1.54 -13.12
N ALA A 115 15.96 -2.45 -12.24
CA ALA A 115 15.35 -3.76 -12.12
C ALA A 115 13.93 -3.65 -11.53
N LEU A 116 12.99 -4.39 -12.11
CA LEU A 116 11.66 -4.58 -11.54
C LEU A 116 11.76 -5.57 -10.37
N ILE A 117 11.20 -5.20 -9.22
CA ILE A 117 11.07 -6.11 -8.07
C ILE A 117 9.66 -6.02 -7.51
N GLU A 118 9.19 -7.17 -7.01
CA GLU A 118 8.01 -7.33 -6.15
C GLU A 118 6.75 -6.59 -6.62
N GLU A 119 5.80 -7.34 -7.12
CA GLU A 119 4.46 -6.84 -7.40
C GLU A 119 3.57 -6.93 -6.15
N THR A 120 2.66 -5.98 -5.98
CA THR A 120 1.58 -6.05 -5.00
C THR A 120 0.24 -5.72 -5.67
N ARG A 121 -0.80 -6.47 -5.29
CA ARG A 121 -2.18 -6.23 -5.70
C ARG A 121 -2.91 -5.42 -4.64
N VAL A 122 -3.54 -4.34 -5.07
CA VAL A 122 -4.52 -3.63 -4.25
C VAL A 122 -5.89 -4.24 -4.53
N MET A 123 -6.52 -4.77 -3.50
CA MET A 123 -7.85 -5.39 -3.58
C MET A 123 -8.86 -4.53 -2.84
N SER A 124 -10.11 -4.48 -3.32
CA SER A 124 -11.21 -3.84 -2.59
C SER A 124 -12.50 -4.64 -2.65
N ALA A 125 -13.39 -4.36 -1.70
CA ALA A 125 -14.74 -4.89 -1.62
C ALA A 125 -15.70 -3.79 -1.13
N PRO A 126 -16.94 -3.72 -1.65
CA PRO A 126 -18.01 -2.97 -1.00
C PRO A 126 -18.20 -3.47 0.43
N LEU A 127 -18.38 -2.54 1.37
CA LEU A 127 -18.56 -2.84 2.77
C LEU A 127 -19.97 -2.43 3.19
N ALA A 128 -20.83 -3.44 3.36
CA ALA A 128 -22.17 -3.24 3.92
C ALA A 128 -22.16 -3.44 5.45
N PRO A 129 -23.05 -2.76 6.20
CA PRO A 129 -23.31 -3.05 7.60
C PRO A 129 -23.58 -4.53 7.82
N ARG A 130 -22.94 -5.10 8.83
CA ARG A 130 -23.08 -6.51 9.19
C ARG A 130 -23.09 -6.67 10.70
N PRO A 131 -23.81 -7.68 11.25
CA PRO A 131 -23.78 -7.94 12.67
C PRO A 131 -22.37 -8.31 13.11
N GLN A 132 -21.91 -7.70 14.20
CA GLN A 132 -20.66 -8.11 14.83
C GLN A 132 -20.91 -9.41 15.61
N ALA A 133 -20.56 -10.55 15.02
CA ALA A 133 -20.58 -11.83 15.72
C ALA A 133 -19.20 -12.09 16.32
N ALA A 134 -19.11 -12.20 17.65
CA ALA A 134 -17.91 -12.74 18.29
C ALA A 134 -17.84 -14.25 17.99
N PRO A 135 -16.83 -14.74 17.25
CA PRO A 135 -16.65 -16.16 17.07
C PRO A 135 -16.36 -16.83 18.42
N ALA A 136 -16.93 -18.01 18.63
CA ALA A 136 -16.76 -18.76 19.88
C ALA A 136 -15.26 -18.94 20.22
N GLY A 137 -14.88 -18.61 21.45
CA GLY A 137 -13.52 -18.82 21.97
C GLY A 137 -12.49 -17.74 21.58
N LEU A 138 -12.90 -16.64 20.94
CA LEU A 138 -12.05 -15.48 20.69
C LEU A 138 -12.61 -14.20 21.31
N THR A 139 -11.71 -13.40 21.85
CA THR A 139 -11.99 -12.02 22.27
C THR A 139 -11.13 -11.06 21.48
N PHE A 140 -11.68 -9.90 21.13
CA PHE A 140 -10.96 -8.85 20.40
C PHE A 140 -10.87 -7.63 21.27
N ALA A 141 -9.68 -7.05 21.36
CA ALA A 141 -9.44 -5.83 22.11
C ALA A 141 -8.63 -4.86 21.27
N MET A 142 -9.01 -3.58 21.33
CA MET A 142 -8.13 -2.51 20.86
C MET A 142 -6.89 -2.45 21.76
N ALA A 143 -5.74 -2.22 21.14
CA ALA A 143 -4.48 -2.01 21.81
C ALA A 143 -3.92 -0.63 21.46
N ASP A 144 -3.11 -0.07 22.35
CA ASP A 144 -2.29 1.08 22.01
C ASP A 144 -1.25 0.68 20.93
N PRO A 145 -0.70 1.67 20.18
CA PRO A 145 0.29 1.40 19.13
C PRO A 145 1.52 0.62 19.57
N VAL A 146 1.98 0.81 20.81
CA VAL A 146 3.20 0.16 21.33
C VAL A 146 2.94 -1.33 21.52
N ARG A 147 1.89 -1.66 22.28
CA ARG A 147 1.51 -3.06 22.53
C ARG A 147 1.14 -3.77 21.23
N PHE A 148 0.46 -3.10 20.31
CA PHE A 148 0.11 -3.68 19.03
C PHE A 148 1.35 -4.09 18.21
N ALA A 149 2.31 -3.16 18.06
CA ALA A 149 3.54 -3.43 17.30
C ALA A 149 4.39 -4.52 17.95
N ASP A 150 4.41 -4.62 19.29
CA ASP A 150 5.11 -5.68 20.01
C ASP A 150 4.55 -7.07 19.70
N GLU A 151 3.23 -7.22 19.76
CA GLU A 151 2.57 -8.49 19.44
C GLU A 151 2.74 -8.86 17.96
N VAL A 152 2.62 -7.89 17.05
CA VAL A 152 2.88 -8.12 15.62
C VAL A 152 4.33 -8.53 15.41
N GLY A 153 5.28 -7.84 16.06
CA GLY A 153 6.70 -8.15 16.03
C GLY A 153 7.00 -9.57 16.50
N ARG A 154 6.41 -9.98 17.63
CA ARG A 154 6.51 -11.34 18.17
C ARG A 154 5.97 -12.39 17.19
N MET A 155 4.78 -12.17 16.63
CA MET A 155 4.17 -13.11 15.67
C MET A 155 4.96 -13.23 14.35
N ARG A 156 5.67 -12.17 13.95
CA ARG A 156 6.52 -12.15 12.77
C ARG A 156 7.95 -12.63 13.01
N GLY A 157 8.37 -12.76 14.27
CA GLY A 157 9.78 -12.98 14.61
C GLY A 157 10.66 -11.80 14.19
N SER A 158 10.16 -10.57 14.36
CA SER A 158 10.85 -9.35 13.91
C SER A 158 12.03 -8.98 14.82
N LEU A 159 13.08 -8.43 14.23
CA LEU A 159 14.20 -7.84 14.97
C LEU A 159 13.74 -6.62 15.80
N PRO A 160 14.36 -6.32 16.95
CA PRO A 160 13.95 -5.22 17.83
C PRO A 160 13.83 -3.87 17.11
N GLN A 161 14.77 -3.56 16.22
CA GLN A 161 14.76 -2.32 15.43
C GLN A 161 13.53 -2.19 14.50
N HIS A 162 13.02 -3.31 13.97
CA HIS A 162 11.81 -3.31 13.13
C HIS A 162 10.55 -3.16 13.98
N VAL A 163 10.55 -3.69 15.20
CA VAL A 163 9.46 -3.46 16.15
C VAL A 163 9.39 -1.99 16.53
N GLU A 164 10.54 -1.37 16.84
CA GLU A 164 10.60 0.05 17.19
C GLU A 164 10.15 0.96 16.03
N GLU A 165 10.57 0.67 14.79
CA GLU A 165 10.06 1.37 13.61
C GLU A 165 8.55 1.18 13.45
N HIS A 166 8.04 -0.03 13.64
CA HIS A 166 6.61 -0.31 13.54
C HIS A 166 5.80 0.44 14.60
N ARG A 167 6.28 0.51 15.85
CA ARG A 167 5.68 1.33 16.92
C ARG A 167 5.56 2.78 16.48
N ALA A 168 6.66 3.37 16.04
CA ALA A 168 6.70 4.76 15.57
C ALA A 168 5.76 4.99 14.39
N ARG A 169 5.69 4.05 13.46
CA ARG A 169 4.81 4.14 12.28
C ARG A 169 3.33 4.06 12.65
N VAL A 170 2.92 3.14 13.53
CA VAL A 170 1.51 3.03 13.95
C VAL A 170 1.12 4.25 14.78
N ALA A 171 2.00 4.70 15.69
CA ALA A 171 1.75 5.89 16.51
C ALA A 171 1.69 7.19 15.69
N GLY A 172 2.40 7.26 14.56
CA GLY A 172 2.45 8.44 13.70
C GLY A 172 1.34 8.52 12.63
N LEU A 173 0.41 7.56 12.58
CA LEU A 173 -0.70 7.60 11.61
C LEU A 173 -1.61 8.80 11.92
N ALA A 174 -1.82 9.64 10.90
CA ALA A 174 -2.61 10.88 11.01
C ALA A 174 -4.12 10.67 10.73
N VAL A 175 -4.50 9.43 10.44
CA VAL A 175 -5.89 9.00 10.16
C VAL A 175 -6.34 8.05 11.26
N ASP A 176 -7.64 7.82 11.36
CA ASP A 176 -8.19 6.98 12.42
C ASP A 176 -7.73 5.54 12.28
N ILE A 177 -7.33 4.94 13.41
CA ILE A 177 -6.83 3.58 13.45
C ILE A 177 -7.52 2.74 14.51
N SER A 178 -7.64 1.44 14.23
CA SER A 178 -8.02 0.43 15.20
C SER A 178 -6.99 -0.69 15.19
N PRO A 179 -5.93 -0.59 16.02
CA PRO A 179 -5.01 -1.69 16.25
C PRO A 179 -5.69 -2.73 17.13
N VAL A 180 -6.00 -3.91 16.57
CA VAL A 180 -6.80 -4.94 17.24
C VAL A 180 -5.96 -6.19 17.48
N LEU A 181 -6.04 -6.71 18.70
CA LEU A 181 -5.48 -7.98 19.12
C LEU A 181 -6.60 -8.99 19.38
N ALA A 182 -6.49 -10.18 18.78
CA ALA A 182 -7.35 -11.32 19.04
C ALA A 182 -6.70 -12.25 20.07
N HIS A 183 -7.44 -12.59 21.12
CA HIS A 183 -7.00 -13.47 22.19
C HIS A 183 -7.86 -14.73 22.23
N ALA A 184 -7.21 -15.88 22.42
CA ALA A 184 -7.90 -17.14 22.69
C ALA A 184 -8.51 -17.14 24.11
N GLY A 185 -9.37 -18.12 24.41
CA GLY A 185 -10.02 -18.24 25.73
C GLY A 185 -9.06 -18.41 26.92
N ASP A 186 -7.80 -18.78 26.67
CA ASP A 186 -6.73 -18.83 27.67
C ASP A 186 -5.98 -17.49 27.85
N GLY A 187 -6.41 -16.44 27.15
CA GLY A 187 -5.84 -15.09 27.20
C GLY A 187 -4.62 -14.85 26.31
N ARG A 188 -4.09 -15.86 25.61
CA ARG A 188 -2.94 -15.67 24.71
C ARG A 188 -3.34 -14.90 23.46
N CYS A 189 -2.50 -13.94 23.04
CA CYS A 189 -2.68 -13.24 21.78
C CYS A 189 -2.32 -14.14 20.60
N VAL A 190 -3.31 -14.46 19.76
CA VAL A 190 -3.20 -15.44 18.66
C VAL A 190 -3.18 -14.79 17.28
N ALA A 191 -3.75 -13.58 17.14
CA ALA A 191 -3.72 -12.81 15.90
C ALA A 191 -3.78 -11.31 16.17
N ALA A 192 -3.29 -10.52 15.23
CA ALA A 192 -3.30 -9.07 15.27
C ALA A 192 -3.68 -8.51 13.90
N GLY A 193 -4.30 -7.33 13.87
CA GLY A 193 -4.66 -6.64 12.65
C GLY A 193 -4.92 -5.17 12.89
N LEU A 194 -4.55 -4.34 11.91
CA LEU A 194 -4.71 -2.90 11.94
C LEU A 194 -5.79 -2.52 10.92
N ALA A 195 -6.90 -1.98 11.39
CA ALA A 195 -7.81 -1.23 10.53
C ALA A 195 -7.39 0.24 10.50
N VAL A 196 -7.41 0.84 9.32
CA VAL A 196 -7.13 2.27 9.11
C VAL A 196 -8.30 2.87 8.33
N ARG A 197 -8.93 3.91 8.87
CA ARG A 197 -10.10 4.54 8.27
C ARG A 197 -9.73 5.90 7.70
N ASP A 198 -10.05 6.10 6.42
CA ASP A 198 -9.87 7.38 5.72
C ASP A 198 -11.18 7.73 5.00
N GLY A 199 -12.04 8.51 5.67
CA GLY A 199 -13.39 8.78 5.21
C GLY A 199 -14.26 7.53 5.18
N ASP A 200 -14.77 7.18 4.01
CA ASP A 200 -15.60 6.01 3.73
C ASP A 200 -14.78 4.74 3.40
N LEU A 201 -13.45 4.81 3.45
CA LEU A 201 -12.56 3.70 3.18
C LEU A 201 -12.03 3.05 4.46
N LEU A 202 -12.00 1.72 4.49
CA LEU A 202 -11.39 0.91 5.54
C LEU A 202 -10.22 0.09 4.97
N GLY A 203 -8.99 0.47 5.30
CA GLY A 203 -7.79 -0.29 4.97
C GLY A 203 -7.50 -1.37 6.00
N LEU A 204 -7.25 -2.60 5.56
CA LEU A 204 -6.80 -3.71 6.40
C LEU A 204 -5.29 -3.91 6.24
N PHE A 205 -4.55 -3.76 7.33
CA PHE A 205 -3.09 -3.86 7.39
C PHE A 205 -2.64 -4.74 8.54
N ASP A 206 -1.38 -5.17 8.48
CA ASP A 206 -0.74 -5.96 9.53
C ASP A 206 -1.53 -7.19 10.01
N ILE A 207 -2.37 -7.78 9.13
CA ILE A 207 -3.10 -9.01 9.43
C ILE A 207 -2.10 -10.16 9.59
N VAL A 208 -1.95 -10.63 10.82
CA VAL A 208 -1.00 -11.69 11.18
C VAL A 208 -1.63 -12.64 12.19
N THR A 209 -1.26 -13.91 12.09
CA THR A 209 -1.60 -14.96 13.07
C THR A 209 -0.31 -15.58 13.56
N HIS A 210 -0.21 -15.79 14.87
CA HIS A 210 0.93 -16.45 15.50
C HIS A 210 1.23 -17.78 14.78
N PRO A 211 2.50 -18.12 14.50
CA PRO A 211 2.85 -19.30 13.70
C PRO A 211 2.18 -20.60 14.15
N GLU A 212 2.12 -20.84 15.47
CA GLU A 212 1.54 -22.04 16.10
C GLU A 212 -0.01 -22.03 16.13
N GLU A 213 -0.62 -20.91 15.76
CA GLU A 213 -2.07 -20.69 15.77
C GLU A 213 -2.64 -20.58 14.35
N ARG A 214 -1.80 -20.76 13.32
CA ARG A 214 -2.21 -20.73 11.91
C ARG A 214 -3.18 -21.86 11.60
N ARG A 215 -4.00 -21.65 10.57
CA ARG A 215 -5.00 -22.61 10.05
C ARG A 215 -6.13 -22.97 11.03
N LYS A 216 -6.26 -22.26 12.15
CA LYS A 216 -7.37 -22.39 13.13
C LYS A 216 -8.51 -21.38 12.93
N GLY A 217 -8.47 -20.60 11.85
CA GLY A 217 -9.52 -19.64 11.51
C GLY A 217 -9.39 -18.24 12.12
N HIS A 218 -8.37 -17.97 12.96
CA HIS A 218 -8.21 -16.69 13.65
C HIS A 218 -8.11 -15.48 12.70
N ALA A 219 -7.39 -15.58 11.58
CA ALA A 219 -7.31 -14.49 10.61
C ALA A 219 -8.68 -14.13 10.01
N GLY A 220 -9.52 -15.12 9.71
CA GLY A 220 -10.87 -14.87 9.20
C GLY A 220 -11.78 -14.26 10.26
N ALA A 221 -11.73 -14.78 11.48
CA ALA A 221 -12.45 -14.21 12.62
C ALA A 221 -12.08 -12.73 12.86
N LEU A 222 -10.78 -12.41 12.79
CA LEU A 222 -10.26 -11.05 12.91
C LEU A 222 -10.71 -10.16 11.75
N VAL A 223 -10.62 -10.62 10.51
CA VAL A 223 -11.07 -9.85 9.33
C VAL A 223 -12.57 -9.56 9.44
N GLU A 224 -13.40 -10.54 9.81
CA GLU A 224 -14.84 -10.32 9.98
C GLU A 224 -15.12 -9.28 11.08
N TYR A 225 -14.41 -9.36 12.21
CA TYR A 225 -14.49 -8.35 13.27
C TYR A 225 -14.15 -6.95 12.77
N LEU A 226 -13.03 -6.80 12.05
CA LEU A 226 -12.57 -5.50 11.54
C LEU A 226 -13.54 -4.93 10.50
N LEU A 227 -14.06 -5.77 9.59
CA LEU A 227 -15.06 -5.35 8.60
C LEU A 227 -16.37 -4.92 9.26
N ALA A 228 -16.84 -5.66 10.27
CA ALA A 228 -18.05 -5.29 11.01
C ALA A 228 -17.89 -3.96 11.75
N ALA A 229 -16.77 -3.79 12.46
CA ALA A 229 -16.46 -2.55 13.17
C ALA A 229 -16.35 -1.35 12.20
N GLY A 230 -15.57 -1.49 11.13
CA GLY A 230 -15.42 -0.41 10.15
C GLY A 230 -16.73 -0.04 9.44
N ALA A 231 -17.61 -1.00 9.17
CA ALA A 231 -18.93 -0.73 8.60
C ALA A 231 -19.83 0.03 9.59
N ALA A 232 -19.78 -0.32 10.88
CA ALA A 232 -20.50 0.40 11.93
C ALA A 232 -20.01 1.85 12.10
N ASP A 233 -18.71 2.08 11.86
CA ASP A 233 -18.07 3.40 11.88
C ASP A 233 -18.22 4.18 10.55
N GLY A 234 -19.07 3.69 9.64
CA GLY A 234 -19.47 4.40 8.42
C GLY A 234 -18.59 4.17 7.19
N ALA A 235 -17.64 3.24 7.23
CA ALA A 235 -16.92 2.85 6.02
C ALA A 235 -17.82 2.07 5.06
N ALA A 236 -17.77 2.43 3.78
CA ALA A 236 -18.56 1.85 2.70
C ALA A 236 -17.74 0.98 1.73
N THR A 237 -16.40 1.09 1.77
CA THR A 237 -15.50 0.25 0.98
C THR A 237 -14.31 -0.19 1.80
N ALA A 238 -13.99 -1.48 1.78
CA ALA A 238 -12.78 -2.02 2.39
C ALA A 238 -11.70 -2.24 1.32
N TYR A 239 -10.43 -2.04 1.68
CA TYR A 239 -9.29 -2.33 0.80
C TYR A 239 -8.11 -2.92 1.55
N LEU A 240 -7.20 -3.55 0.80
CA LEU A 240 -5.97 -4.13 1.32
C LEU A 240 -4.93 -4.25 0.22
N GLN A 241 -3.70 -4.54 0.63
CA GLN A 241 -2.54 -4.71 -0.26
C GLN A 241 -1.91 -6.08 0.01
N VAL A 242 -1.78 -6.90 -1.02
CA VAL A 242 -1.31 -8.29 -0.90
C VAL A 242 -0.46 -8.70 -2.10
N GLU A 243 0.63 -9.42 -1.84
CA GLU A 243 1.48 -9.99 -2.88
C GLU A 243 0.69 -11.03 -3.70
N PRO A 244 0.89 -11.12 -5.03
CA PRO A 244 0.14 -12.02 -5.89
C PRO A 244 0.37 -13.51 -5.58
N ASP A 245 1.55 -13.86 -5.08
CA ASP A 245 1.95 -15.22 -4.71
C ASP A 245 1.48 -15.65 -3.30
N ASN A 246 0.93 -14.72 -2.50
CA ASN A 246 0.34 -15.03 -1.21
C ASN A 246 -1.07 -15.64 -1.36
N ALA A 247 -1.11 -16.85 -1.94
CA ALA A 247 -2.34 -17.58 -2.25
C ALA A 247 -3.24 -17.79 -1.01
N ALA A 248 -2.64 -18.00 0.17
CA ALA A 248 -3.40 -18.19 1.41
C ALA A 248 -4.15 -16.92 1.83
N ALA A 249 -3.50 -15.75 1.80
CA ALA A 249 -4.14 -14.48 2.12
C ALA A 249 -5.17 -14.10 1.05
N ARG A 250 -4.86 -14.27 -0.24
CA ARG A 250 -5.80 -13.99 -1.33
C ARG A 250 -7.06 -14.86 -1.24
N ALA A 251 -6.92 -16.15 -0.93
CA ALA A 251 -8.05 -17.04 -0.71
C ALA A 251 -8.89 -16.63 0.52
N LEU A 252 -8.26 -16.14 1.58
CA LEU A 252 -8.97 -15.58 2.73
C LEU A 252 -9.80 -14.35 2.33
N TYR A 253 -9.19 -13.37 1.67
CA TYR A 253 -9.86 -12.12 1.31
C TYR A 253 -10.95 -12.30 0.25
N ALA A 254 -10.77 -13.23 -0.69
CA ALA A 254 -11.79 -13.56 -1.69
C ALA A 254 -13.14 -13.98 -1.07
N ARG A 255 -13.12 -14.62 0.12
CA ARG A 255 -14.34 -15.00 0.86
C ARG A 255 -15.17 -13.81 1.33
N TYR A 256 -14.54 -12.64 1.49
CA TYR A 256 -15.20 -11.39 1.86
C TYR A 256 -15.50 -10.50 0.65
N GLY A 257 -15.37 -11.04 -0.57
CA GLY A 257 -15.69 -10.32 -1.80
C GLY A 257 -14.60 -9.38 -2.31
N PHE A 258 -13.40 -9.40 -1.72
CA PHE A 258 -12.27 -8.61 -2.22
C PHE A 258 -11.87 -9.06 -3.62
N LYS A 259 -11.69 -8.08 -4.52
CA LYS A 259 -11.25 -8.28 -5.90
C LYS A 259 -10.10 -7.34 -6.23
N ASP A 260 -9.21 -7.77 -7.13
CA ASP A 260 -8.11 -6.95 -7.61
C ASP A 260 -8.64 -5.67 -8.27
N CYS A 261 -8.08 -4.51 -7.87
CA CYS A 261 -8.45 -3.19 -8.37
C CYS A 261 -7.38 -2.60 -9.27
N TYR A 262 -6.13 -2.63 -8.77
CA TYR A 262 -4.92 -2.24 -9.49
C TYR A 262 -3.69 -2.93 -8.88
N ALA A 263 -2.56 -2.82 -9.56
CA ALA A 263 -1.28 -3.32 -9.08
C ALA A 263 -0.30 -2.16 -8.87
N TYR A 264 0.69 -2.38 -8.02
CA TYR A 264 1.89 -1.58 -7.99
C TYR A 264 3.12 -2.49 -7.88
N TRP A 265 4.26 -2.00 -8.34
CA TRP A 265 5.54 -2.71 -8.28
C TRP A 265 6.64 -1.72 -7.97
N TYR A 266 7.84 -2.23 -7.73
CA TYR A 266 8.98 -1.38 -7.47
C TYR A 266 10.03 -1.48 -8.57
N ARG A 267 10.80 -0.39 -8.70
CA ARG A 267 12.02 -0.34 -9.49
C ARG A 267 13.16 0.23 -8.69
N LEU A 268 14.32 -0.42 -8.73
CA LEU A 268 15.56 0.05 -8.12
C LEU A 268 16.72 -0.12 -9.09
N PRO A 269 17.77 0.73 -9.02
CA PRO A 269 18.98 0.54 -9.81
C PRO A 269 19.52 -0.89 -9.65
N ALA A 270 19.84 -1.56 -10.76
CA ALA A 270 20.22 -2.98 -10.72
C ALA A 270 21.43 -3.25 -9.80
N GLU A 271 22.37 -2.32 -9.71
CA GLU A 271 23.51 -2.38 -8.79
C GLU A 271 23.12 -2.39 -7.31
N GLN A 272 21.93 -1.88 -6.98
CA GLN A 272 21.36 -1.88 -5.63
C GLN A 272 20.43 -3.09 -5.38
N ALA A 273 20.04 -3.83 -6.44
CA ALA A 273 19.21 -5.02 -6.32
C ALA A 273 20.01 -6.29 -5.95
N ALA A 274 21.31 -6.28 -6.21
CA ALA A 274 22.22 -7.40 -5.96
C ALA A 274 22.94 -7.35 -4.59
N ALA A 275 22.66 -6.32 -3.78
CA ALA A 275 23.24 -6.09 -2.45
C ALA A 275 22.23 -6.44 -1.35
#